data_AF-A0A5C6QIM2-F1
#
_entry.id   AF-A0A5C6QIM2-F1
#
_cell.length_a   1.000
_cell.length_b   1.000
_cell.length_c   1.000
_cell.angle_alpha   90.00
_cell.angle_beta   90.00
_cell.angle_gamma   90.00
#
_symmetry.space_group_name_H-M   'P 1'
#
loop_
_entity.id
_entity.type
_entity.pdbx_description
1 polymer ?
#
loop_
_entity_poly.entity_id
_entity_poly.type
_entity_poly.pdbx_seq_one_letter_code
_entity_poly.pdbx_strand_id
1 'polypeptide(L)'
;MTDTLPIIINVTKDLLDKFTNIKSVSNKLEAQFNFQTLTANWYGDEEEILTIQLSLETAASFEQCKEALDRVSNRGVNISHFSDDVICCCNEGEQQLLCTIAITASELELLTLQPTLLAGYIQAKLRKVLNLIAQQQSLASI
;
A
#
# COMPACT_ATOMS: atom_id res chain seq x y z
N MET A 1 -1.53 24.75 3.01
CA MET A 1 -1.32 24.04 1.74
C MET A 1 -0.26 23.00 2.00
N THR A 2 -0.67 21.76 2.22
CA THR A 2 0.24 20.62 2.22
C THR A 2 -0.15 19.83 0.99
N ASP A 3 0.58 20.06 -0.09
CA ASP A 3 0.48 19.30 -1.34
C ASP A 3 0.95 17.87 -1.05
N THR A 4 0.09 17.06 -0.44
CA THR A 4 0.35 15.65 -0.22
C THR A 4 0.11 14.91 -1.51
N LEU A 5 1.13 14.16 -1.94
CA LEU A 5 1.01 13.33 -3.13
C LEU A 5 -0.07 12.24 -2.92
N PRO A 6 -0.79 11.83 -3.97
CA PRO A 6 -1.95 10.94 -3.80
C PRO A 6 -1.58 9.53 -3.35
N ILE A 7 -0.40 9.03 -3.71
CA ILE A 7 0.11 7.76 -3.20
C ILE A 7 1.00 8.01 -1.99
N ILE A 8 0.67 7.36 -0.88
CA ILE A 8 1.40 7.45 0.38
C ILE A 8 1.79 6.04 0.82
N ILE A 9 3.05 5.82 1.19
CA ILE A 9 3.55 4.53 1.70
C ILE A 9 3.91 4.68 3.17
N ASN A 10 3.15 4.00 4.02
CA ASN A 10 3.42 3.89 5.44
C ASN A 10 4.12 2.56 5.76
N VAL A 11 5.04 2.61 6.71
CA VAL A 11 5.74 1.42 7.20
C VAL A 11 5.60 1.39 8.71
N THR A 12 5.19 0.24 9.24
CA THR A 12 5.07 0.09 10.69
C THR A 12 6.40 0.10 11.41
N LYS A 13 6.32 0.47 12.69
CA LYS A 13 7.49 0.55 13.57
C LYS A 13 8.26 -0.77 13.62
N ASP A 14 7.57 -1.90 13.68
CA ASP A 14 8.22 -3.21 13.74
C ASP A 14 9.07 -3.51 12.50
N LEU A 15 8.62 -3.08 11.32
CA LEU A 15 9.39 -3.20 10.08
C LEU A 15 10.54 -2.18 10.00
N LEU A 16 10.32 -0.96 10.49
CA LEU A 16 11.36 0.07 10.59
C LEU A 16 12.51 -0.36 11.52
N ASP A 17 12.17 -0.97 12.65
CA ASP A 17 13.12 -1.46 13.64
C ASP A 17 13.91 -2.68 13.09
N LYS A 18 13.31 -3.50 12.22
CA LYS A 18 13.96 -4.64 11.56
C LYS A 18 14.84 -4.25 10.37
N PHE A 19 14.39 -3.32 9.55
CA PHE A 19 15.07 -2.96 8.30
C PHE A 19 15.42 -1.47 8.28
N THR A 20 16.66 -1.15 8.62
CA THR A 20 17.16 0.24 8.68
C THR A 20 16.94 1.03 7.38
N ASN A 21 16.97 0.37 6.23
CA ASN A 21 16.82 1.00 4.92
C ASN A 21 15.38 1.05 4.40
N ILE A 22 14.40 0.40 5.04
CA ILE A 22 13.04 0.27 4.50
C ILE A 22 12.34 1.62 4.36
N LYS A 23 12.64 2.58 5.27
CA LYS A 23 12.13 3.95 5.17
C LYS A 23 12.63 4.65 3.91
N SER A 24 13.93 4.56 3.64
CA SER A 24 14.52 5.17 2.45
C SER A 24 14.00 4.51 1.17
N VAL A 25 13.86 3.19 1.17
CA VAL A 25 13.25 2.44 0.06
C VAL A 25 11.81 2.90 -0.17
N SER A 26 10.99 2.96 0.89
CA SER A 26 9.58 3.33 0.79
C SER A 26 9.40 4.76 0.29
N ASN A 27 10.16 5.73 0.81
CA ASN A 27 10.10 7.11 0.32
C ASN A 27 10.48 7.23 -1.16
N LYS A 28 11.49 6.47 -1.62
CA LYS A 28 11.88 6.45 -3.04
C LYS A 28 10.78 5.86 -3.91
N LEU A 29 10.17 4.76 -3.46
CA LEU A 29 9.08 4.10 -4.16
C LEU A 29 7.82 4.97 -4.20
N GLU A 30 7.52 5.70 -3.12
CA GLU A 30 6.41 6.64 -3.06
C GLU A 30 6.56 7.72 -4.14
N ALA A 31 7.73 8.36 -4.20
CA ALA A 31 8.01 9.36 -5.23
C ALA A 31 7.94 8.75 -6.65
N GLN A 32 8.49 7.54 -6.84
CA GLN A 32 8.45 6.84 -8.13
C GLN A 32 7.03 6.52 -8.57
N PHE A 33 6.20 5.95 -7.70
CA PHE A 33 4.84 5.57 -8.04
C PHE A 33 3.98 6.80 -8.32
N ASN A 34 4.10 7.86 -7.52
CA ASN A 34 3.39 9.10 -7.80
C ASN A 34 3.75 9.70 -9.16
N PHE A 35 5.02 9.64 -9.56
CA PHE A 35 5.42 10.06 -10.90
C PHE A 35 4.82 9.15 -11.98
N GLN A 36 4.87 7.82 -11.78
CA GLN A 36 4.32 6.86 -12.73
C GLN A 36 2.81 7.02 -12.93
N THR A 37 2.04 7.14 -11.84
CA THR A 37 0.59 7.32 -11.91
C THR A 37 0.19 8.66 -12.48
N LEU A 38 0.95 9.73 -12.21
CA LEU A 38 0.80 11.01 -12.89
C LEU A 38 0.97 10.85 -14.40
N THR A 39 2.06 10.19 -14.86
CA THR A 39 2.30 9.96 -16.29
C THR A 39 1.28 9.00 -16.92
N ALA A 40 0.69 8.12 -16.13
CA ALA A 40 -0.39 7.22 -16.52
C ALA A 40 -1.79 7.88 -16.45
N ASN A 41 -1.85 9.18 -16.18
CA ASN A 41 -3.08 9.98 -16.12
C ASN A 41 -4.09 9.49 -15.08
N TRP A 42 -3.63 8.99 -13.93
CA TRP A 42 -4.50 8.55 -12.84
C TRP A 42 -5.24 9.69 -12.15
N TYR A 43 -4.68 10.90 -12.22
CA TYR A 43 -5.18 12.08 -11.52
C TYR A 43 -5.97 13.02 -12.45
N GLY A 44 -6.60 12.45 -13.49
CA GLY A 44 -7.12 13.21 -14.63
C GLY A 44 -7.99 14.42 -14.26
N ASP A 45 -8.85 14.29 -13.26
CA ASP A 45 -9.60 15.42 -12.68
C ASP A 45 -8.89 15.89 -11.40
N GLU A 46 -8.36 17.12 -11.44
CA GLU A 46 -7.60 17.70 -10.33
C GLU A 46 -8.48 17.99 -9.10
N GLU A 47 -9.81 17.95 -9.24
CA GLU A 47 -10.76 18.19 -8.14
C GLU A 47 -11.16 16.89 -7.38
N GLU A 48 -10.96 15.71 -7.98
CA GLU A 48 -11.39 14.41 -7.45
C GLU A 48 -10.26 13.36 -7.48
N ILE A 49 -9.16 13.69 -6.80
CA ILE A 49 -7.98 12.81 -6.77
C ILE A 49 -8.13 11.70 -5.74
N LEU A 50 -8.22 10.46 -6.23
CA LEU A 50 -8.17 9.25 -5.43
C LEU A 50 -6.84 9.14 -4.66
N THR A 51 -6.93 9.23 -3.33
CA THR A 51 -5.77 9.07 -2.44
C THR A 51 -5.60 7.60 -2.08
N ILE A 52 -4.40 7.06 -2.28
CA ILE A 52 -4.05 5.66 -2.04
C ILE A 52 -2.98 5.58 -0.97
N GLN A 53 -3.34 5.02 0.17
CA GLN A 53 -2.44 4.74 1.28
C GLN A 53 -2.06 3.27 1.30
N LEU A 54 -0.77 2.97 1.18
CA LEU A 54 -0.21 1.63 1.23
C LEU A 54 0.49 1.45 2.59
N SER A 55 -0.06 0.64 3.50
CA SER A 55 0.56 0.31 4.79
C SER A 55 1.28 -1.02 4.71
N LEU A 56 2.60 -0.99 4.91
CA LEU A 56 3.43 -2.19 5.07
C LEU A 56 3.40 -2.64 6.53
N GLU A 57 2.89 -3.85 6.74
CA GLU A 57 2.63 -4.46 8.04
C GLU A 57 3.44 -5.75 8.23
N THR A 58 3.65 -6.14 9.48
CA THR A 58 4.05 -7.51 9.79
C THR A 58 2.83 -8.43 9.71
N ALA A 59 3.03 -9.74 9.56
CA ALA A 59 1.91 -10.69 9.63
C ALA A 59 1.06 -10.53 10.92
N ALA A 60 1.70 -10.27 12.06
CA ALA A 60 1.00 -10.10 13.33
C ALA A 60 0.14 -8.83 13.38
N SER A 61 0.65 -7.70 12.88
CA SER A 61 -0.10 -6.45 12.84
C SER A 61 -1.18 -6.47 11.76
N PHE A 62 -0.94 -7.17 10.65
CA PHE A 62 -1.94 -7.39 9.61
C PHE A 62 -3.17 -8.16 10.10
N GLU A 63 -2.97 -9.26 10.85
CA GLU A 63 -4.10 -10.02 11.40
C GLU A 63 -4.91 -9.16 12.40
N GLN A 64 -4.24 -8.33 13.21
CA GLN A 64 -4.95 -7.39 14.10
C GLN A 64 -5.76 -6.36 13.31
N CYS A 65 -5.20 -5.81 12.23
CA CYS A 65 -5.92 -4.90 11.34
C CYS A 65 -7.13 -5.60 10.72
N LYS A 66 -6.96 -6.83 10.21
CA LYS A 66 -8.04 -7.63 9.61
C LYS A 66 -9.18 -7.87 10.58
N GLU A 67 -8.88 -8.32 11.80
CA GLU A 67 -9.88 -8.53 12.85
C GLU A 67 -10.61 -7.24 13.23
N ALA A 68 -9.91 -6.10 13.26
CA ALA A 68 -10.51 -4.81 13.53
C ALA A 68 -11.45 -4.36 12.39
N LEU A 69 -11.05 -4.63 11.14
CA LEU A 69 -11.81 -4.30 9.93
C LEU A 69 -13.08 -5.14 9.78
N ASP A 70 -13.01 -6.44 10.08
CA ASP A 70 -14.18 -7.33 10.10
C ASP A 70 -15.26 -6.82 11.08
N ARG A 71 -14.85 -6.18 12.18
CA ARG A 71 -15.78 -5.58 13.17
C ARG A 71 -16.40 -4.25 12.70
N VAL A 72 -15.79 -3.56 11.75
CA VAL A 72 -16.18 -2.21 11.30
C VAL A 72 -16.95 -2.21 9.97
N SER A 73 -17.01 -3.35 9.28
CA SER A 73 -17.67 -3.56 7.97
C SER A 73 -19.11 -3.04 7.84
N ASN A 74 -19.80 -2.74 8.96
CA ASN A 74 -21.13 -2.14 8.97
C ASN A 74 -21.17 -0.60 8.80
N ARG A 75 -20.03 0.09 8.56
CA ARG A 75 -19.96 1.57 8.52
C ARG A 75 -19.81 2.19 7.12
N GLY A 76 -20.14 1.48 6.06
CA GLY A 76 -20.06 2.02 4.68
C GLY A 76 -18.64 2.05 4.10
N VAL A 77 -17.73 1.23 4.64
CA VAL A 77 -16.40 0.99 4.09
C VAL A 77 -16.45 -0.32 3.31
N ASN A 78 -16.10 -0.28 2.03
CA ASN A 78 -16.02 -1.48 1.19
C ASN A 78 -14.67 -2.15 1.38
N ILE A 79 -14.66 -3.38 1.87
CA ILE A 79 -13.44 -4.16 2.10
C ILE A 79 -13.25 -5.15 0.95
N SER A 80 -12.11 -5.05 0.27
CA SER A 80 -11.67 -5.95 -0.79
C SER A 80 -10.45 -6.74 -0.35
N HIS A 81 -10.53 -8.07 -0.43
CA HIS A 81 -9.38 -8.94 -0.22
C HIS A 81 -8.70 -9.21 -1.55
N PHE A 82 -7.53 -8.59 -1.77
CA PHE A 82 -6.74 -8.80 -2.98
C PHE A 82 -5.92 -10.09 -2.95
N SER A 83 -5.52 -10.51 -1.75
CA SER A 83 -4.72 -11.70 -1.47
C SER A 83 -4.83 -12.05 0.02
N ASP A 84 -4.31 -13.21 0.42
CA ASP A 84 -4.27 -13.63 1.83
C ASP A 84 -3.47 -12.65 2.71
N ASP A 85 -2.51 -11.94 2.10
CA ASP A 85 -1.60 -10.97 2.70
C ASP A 85 -1.88 -9.51 2.29
N VAL A 86 -3.00 -9.24 1.61
CA VAL A 86 -3.37 -7.88 1.16
C VAL A 86 -4.87 -7.62 1.32
N ILE A 87 -5.19 -6.60 2.11
CA ILE A 87 -6.56 -6.11 2.33
C ILE A 87 -6.63 -4.65 1.87
N CYS A 88 -7.65 -4.31 1.10
CA CYS A 88 -7.94 -2.96 0.65
C CYS A 88 -9.28 -2.50 1.23
N CYS A 89 -9.30 -1.27 1.73
CA CYS A 89 -10.46 -0.65 2.34
C CYS A 89 -10.76 0.63 1.55
N CYS A 90 -11.95 0.68 0.96
CA CYS A 90 -12.39 1.82 0.17
C CYS A 90 -13.38 2.65 0.99
N ASN A 91 -13.04 3.91 1.24
CA ASN A 91 -13.98 4.90 1.73
C ASN A 91 -14.45 5.76 0.55
N GLU A 92 -15.59 5.38 -0.03
CA GLU A 92 -16.17 6.05 -1.20
C GLU A 92 -16.51 7.52 -0.93
N GLY A 93 -16.88 7.86 0.31
CA GLY A 93 -17.22 9.24 0.70
C GLY A 93 -16.03 10.20 0.76
N GLU A 94 -14.80 9.69 0.84
CA GLU A 94 -13.57 10.50 0.97
C GLU A 94 -12.59 10.29 -0.19
N GLN A 95 -12.95 9.46 -1.20
CA GLN A 95 -12.04 9.06 -2.28
C GLN A 95 -10.69 8.55 -1.75
N GLN A 96 -10.75 7.71 -0.71
CA GLN A 96 -9.57 7.16 -0.06
C GLN A 96 -9.56 5.64 -0.14
N LEU A 97 -8.41 5.10 -0.54
CA LEU A 97 -8.10 3.68 -0.51
C LEU A 97 -7.00 3.43 0.51
N LEU A 98 -7.29 2.64 1.52
CA LEU A 98 -6.30 2.15 2.47
C LEU A 98 -6.01 0.68 2.18
N CYS A 99 -4.80 0.39 1.70
CA CYS A 99 -4.33 -0.97 1.45
C CYS A 99 -3.32 -1.38 2.52
N THR A 100 -3.68 -2.39 3.29
CA THR A 100 -2.81 -3.03 4.27
C THR A 100 -2.15 -4.24 3.63
N ILE A 101 -0.82 -4.30 3.67
CA ILE A 101 0.01 -5.31 2.98
C ILE A 101 0.92 -5.96 4.02
N ALA A 102 0.69 -7.25 4.29
CA ALA A 102 1.54 -8.00 5.20
C ALA A 102 2.84 -8.41 4.52
N ILE A 103 3.97 -8.26 5.21
CA ILE A 103 5.17 -9.04 4.94
C ILE A 103 5.03 -10.35 5.72
N THR A 104 4.87 -11.45 4.99
CA THR A 104 4.64 -12.77 5.61
C THR A 104 5.88 -13.24 6.38
N ALA A 105 5.73 -14.21 7.30
CA ALA A 105 6.86 -14.70 8.08
C ALA A 105 8.01 -15.23 7.19
N SER A 106 7.67 -16.01 6.17
CA SER A 106 8.65 -16.54 5.21
C SER A 106 9.36 -15.44 4.41
N GLU A 107 8.64 -14.40 4.01
CA GLU A 107 9.22 -13.24 3.33
C GLU A 107 10.13 -12.45 4.26
N LEU A 108 9.71 -12.27 5.51
CA LEU A 108 10.49 -11.57 6.52
C LEU A 108 11.82 -12.29 6.79
N GLU A 109 11.80 -13.62 6.90
CA GLU A 109 13.00 -14.45 7.03
C GLU A 109 13.92 -14.31 5.81
N LEU A 110 13.36 -14.39 4.60
CA LEU A 110 14.12 -14.24 3.35
C LEU A 110 14.79 -12.86 3.25
N LEU A 111 14.05 -11.80 3.56
CA LEU A 111 14.55 -10.42 3.53
C LEU A 111 15.60 -10.16 4.59
N THR A 112 15.52 -10.85 5.73
CA THR A 112 16.55 -10.81 6.78
C THR A 112 17.82 -11.51 6.32
N LEU A 113 17.70 -12.64 5.61
CA LEU A 113 18.83 -13.39 5.06
C LEU A 113 19.51 -12.67 3.89
N GLN A 114 18.73 -11.96 3.06
CA GLN A 114 19.23 -11.24 1.88
C GLN A 114 18.71 -9.79 1.83
N PRO A 115 19.31 -8.87 2.60
CA PRO A 115 18.85 -7.48 2.69
C PRO A 115 18.89 -6.72 1.36
N THR A 116 19.71 -7.16 0.40
CA THR A 116 19.79 -6.58 -0.95
C THR A 116 18.50 -6.76 -1.75
N LEU A 117 17.69 -7.77 -1.42
CA LEU A 117 16.41 -8.03 -2.07
C LEU A 117 15.29 -7.09 -1.60
N LEU A 118 15.46 -6.42 -0.44
CA LEU A 118 14.42 -5.60 0.18
C LEU A 118 13.81 -4.59 -0.79
N ALA A 119 14.64 -3.83 -1.50
CA ALA A 119 14.15 -2.81 -2.41
C ALA A 119 13.32 -3.40 -3.57
N GLY A 120 13.86 -4.42 -4.25
CA GLY A 120 13.17 -5.06 -5.38
C GLY A 120 11.92 -5.80 -4.95
N TYR A 121 11.94 -6.43 -3.77
CA TYR A 121 10.81 -7.15 -3.21
C TYR A 121 9.64 -6.21 -2.88
N ILE A 122 9.91 -5.16 -2.09
CA ILE A 122 8.88 -4.17 -1.72
C ILE A 122 8.33 -3.50 -2.97
N GLN A 123 9.19 -3.13 -3.93
CA GLN A 123 8.75 -2.56 -5.20
C GLN A 123 7.79 -3.48 -5.95
N ALA A 124 8.16 -4.76 -6.12
CA ALA A 124 7.33 -5.72 -6.84
C ALA A 124 5.98 -5.94 -6.15
N LYS A 125 5.99 -6.04 -4.82
CA LYS A 125 4.76 -6.24 -4.02
C LYS A 125 3.83 -5.05 -4.11
N LEU A 126 4.33 -3.83 -3.89
CA LEU A 126 3.54 -2.60 -3.98
C LEU A 126 3.02 -2.35 -5.39
N ARG A 127 3.85 -2.56 -6.42
CA ARG A 127 3.44 -2.40 -7.82
C ARG A 127 2.32 -3.36 -8.20
N LYS A 128 2.36 -4.61 -7.73
CA LYS A 128 1.27 -5.57 -7.92
C LYS A 128 -0.03 -5.05 -7.31
N VAL A 129 0.02 -4.54 -6.08
CA VAL A 129 -1.17 -3.99 -5.40
C VAL A 129 -1.71 -2.77 -6.15
N LEU A 130 -0.85 -1.83 -6.55
CA LEU A 130 -1.24 -0.67 -7.35
C LEU A 130 -1.91 -1.08 -8.67
N ASN A 131 -1.38 -2.10 -9.35
CA ASN A 131 -2.00 -2.59 -10.58
C ASN A 131 -3.35 -3.29 -10.36
N LEU A 132 -3.58 -3.91 -9.20
CA LEU A 132 -4.89 -4.44 -8.83
C LEU A 132 -5.89 -3.30 -8.56
N ILE A 133 -5.46 -2.24 -7.88
CA ILE A 133 -6.27 -1.03 -7.70
C ILE A 133 -6.60 -0.40 -9.06
N ALA A 134 -5.61 -0.31 -9.96
CA ALA A 134 -5.82 0.22 -11.30
C ALA A 134 -6.91 -0.55 -12.05
N GLN A 135 -6.89 -1.89 -11.98
CA GLN A 135 -7.92 -2.72 -12.57
C GLN A 135 -9.30 -2.49 -11.97
N GLN A 136 -9.41 -2.35 -10.64
CA GLN A 136 -10.69 -2.06 -9.97
C GLN A 136 -11.25 -0.69 -10.36
N GLN A 137 -10.38 0.32 -10.51
CA GLN A 137 -10.75 1.70 -10.80
C GLN A 137 -10.75 2.02 -12.31
N SER A 138 -10.55 1.02 -13.18
CA SER A 138 -10.41 1.19 -14.63
C SER A 138 -9.31 2.18 -15.06
N LEU A 139 -8.22 2.25 -14.28
CA LEU A 139 -7.03 3.06 -14.56
C LEU A 139 -5.96 2.25 -15.30
N ALA A 140 -5.00 2.94 -15.90
CA ALA A 140 -3.87 2.32 -16.60
C ALA A 140 -2.89 1.63 -15.62
N SER A 141 -2.40 0.44 -15.96
CA SER A 141 -1.36 -0.23 -15.16
C SER A 141 -0.01 0.49 -15.25
N ILE A 142 0.78 0.44 -14.18
CA ILE A 142 2.11 1.04 -14.06
C ILE A 142 3.23 0.03 -13.84
#